data_AF-A0A940APW8-F1
#
_entry.id   AF-A0A940APW8-F1
#
_cell.length_a   1.000
_cell.length_b   1.000
_cell.length_c   1.000
_cell.angle_alpha   90.00
_cell.angle_beta   90.00
_cell.angle_gamma   90.00
#
_symmetry.space_group_name_H-M   'P 1'
#
loop_
_entity.id
_entity.type
_entity.pdbx_description
1 polymer ?
#
loop_
_entity_poly.entity_id
_entity_poly.type
_entity_poly.pdbx_seq_one_letter_code
_entity_poly.pdbx_strand_id
1 'polypeptide(L)' 'MADKMPEKKQVPLRLSAKLYDAIAAWAEDDFRSVNGQIEYLLTECVKQRKKNGKYVSDELDKPLDLDIK' A
#
# COMPACT_ATOMS: atom_id res chain seq x y z
N MET A 1 -28.80 -8.95 -4.62
CA MET A 1 -27.76 -9.89 -4.14
C MET A 1 -26.71 -9.03 -3.46
N ALA A 2 -26.49 -9.19 -2.15
CA ALA A 2 -25.50 -8.39 -1.44
C ALA A 2 -24.10 -8.89 -1.83
N ASP A 3 -23.37 -8.06 -2.58
CA ASP A 3 -21.97 -8.30 -2.90
C ASP A 3 -21.20 -8.42 -1.58
N LYS A 4 -20.69 -9.61 -1.30
CA LYS A 4 -20.03 -9.92 -0.04
C LYS A 4 -18.63 -9.30 -0.12
N MET A 5 -18.46 -8.10 0.43
CA MET A 5 -17.14 -7.48 0.54
C MET A 5 -16.17 -8.50 1.14
N PRO A 6 -14.99 -8.72 0.54
CA PRO A 6 -14.04 -9.70 1.02
C PRO A 6 -13.70 -9.44 2.49
N GLU A 7 -13.68 -10.50 3.28
CA GLU A 7 -13.48 -10.43 4.72
C GLU A 7 -12.08 -9.85 5.01
N LYS A 8 -12.03 -8.64 5.57
CA LYS A 8 -10.77 -7.98 5.93
C LYS A 8 -10.28 -8.55 7.27
N LYS A 9 -9.12 -9.22 7.24
CA LYS A 9 -8.46 -9.71 8.46
C LYS A 9 -7.75 -8.56 9.16
N GLN A 10 -8.17 -8.24 10.39
CA GLN A 10 -7.46 -7.26 11.23
C GLN A 10 -6.20 -7.90 11.82
N VAL A 11 -5.06 -7.22 11.64
CA VAL A 11 -3.76 -7.64 12.18
C VAL A 11 -3.18 -6.48 12.98
N PRO A 12 -2.85 -6.66 14.28
CA PRO A 12 -2.18 -5.62 15.04
C PRO A 12 -0.77 -5.42 14.49
N LEU A 13 -0.46 -4.18 14.07
CA LEU A 13 0.83 -3.81 13.50
C LEU A 13 1.60 -2.91 14.46
N ARG A 14 2.89 -3.21 14.66
CA ARG A 14 3.79 -2.36 15.46
C ARG A 14 4.71 -1.61 14.49
N LEU A 15 4.60 -0.29 14.48
CA LEU A 15 5.42 0.60 13.66
C LEU A 15 6.18 1.57 14.58
N SER A 16 7.35 2.02 14.14
CA SER A 16 7.97 3.19 14.77
C SER A 16 7.16 4.44 14.42
N ALA A 17 7.14 5.43 15.32
CA ALA A 17 6.41 6.69 15.10
C ALA A 17 6.86 7.36 13.79
N LYS A 18 8.17 7.45 13.56
CA LYS A 18 8.74 8.03 12.33
C LYS A 18 8.23 7.36 11.04
N LEU A 19 8.08 6.03 11.04
CA LEU A 19 7.57 5.31 9.88
C LEU A 19 6.07 5.57 9.68
N TYR A 20 5.30 5.60 10.76
CA TYR A 20 3.89 5.95 10.70
C TYR A 20 3.68 7.36 10.13
N ASP A 21 4.43 8.34 10.62
CA ASP A 21 4.33 9.74 10.17
C ASP A 21 4.67 9.88 8.68
N ALA A 22 5.69 9.17 8.20
CA ALA A 22 6.04 9.15 6.78
C ALA A 22 4.93 8.53 5.90
N ILE A 23 4.31 7.44 6.35
CA ILE A 23 3.19 6.81 5.63
C ILE A 23 1.95 7.72 5.67
N ALA A 24 1.71 8.40 6.79
CA ALA A 24 0.59 9.32 6.95
C ALA A 24 0.72 10.52 6.01
N ALA A 25 1.89 11.17 5.97
CA ALA A 25 2.15 12.27 5.03
C ALA A 25 1.94 11.84 3.57
N TRP A 26 2.46 10.66 3.19
CA TRP A 26 2.24 10.14 1.83
C TRP A 26 0.75 9.84 1.56
N ALA A 27 0.03 9.29 2.53
CA ALA A 27 -1.41 9.07 2.39
C ALA A 27 -2.17 10.39 2.21
N GLU A 28 -1.78 11.46 2.90
CA GLU A 28 -2.34 12.81 2.73
C GLU A 28 -2.08 13.35 1.31
N ASP A 29 -0.85 13.23 0.81
CA ASP A 29 -0.48 13.65 -0.54
C ASP A 29 -1.30 12.93 -1.63
N ASP A 30 -1.58 11.64 -1.43
CA ASP A 30 -2.38 10.80 -2.33
C ASP A 30 -3.91 10.89 -2.08
N PHE A 31 -4.36 11.73 -1.14
CA PHE A 31 -5.76 11.83 -0.68
C PHE A 31 -6.38 10.47 -0.25
N ARG A 32 -5.60 9.64 0.46
CA ARG A 32 -6.00 8.33 0.98
C ARG A 32 -6.01 8.30 2.49
N SER A 33 -6.75 7.34 3.05
CA SER A 33 -6.59 7.00 4.47
C SER A 33 -5.25 6.29 4.71
N VAL A 34 -4.67 6.46 5.90
CA VAL A 34 -3.44 5.76 6.30
C VAL A 34 -3.56 4.24 6.15
N ASN A 35 -4.69 3.66 6.56
CA ASN A 35 -4.93 2.22 6.39
C ASN A 35 -5.02 1.81 4.92
N GLY A 36 -5.63 2.64 4.06
CA GLY A 36 -5.67 2.41 2.62
C GLY A 36 -4.28 2.47 2.00
N GLN A 37 -3.43 3.38 2.46
CA GLN A 37 -2.05 3.46 2.00
C GLN A 37 -1.22 2.24 2.44
N ILE A 38 -1.38 1.78 3.68
CA ILE A 38 -0.74 0.55 4.15
C ILE A 38 -1.21 -0.66 3.31
N GLU A 39 -2.51 -0.77 3.04
CA GLU A 39 -3.09 -1.85 2.22
C GLU A 39 -2.52 -1.83 0.78
N TYR A 40 -2.39 -0.65 0.18
CA TYR A 40 -1.77 -0.46 -1.14
C TYR A 40 -0.30 -0.93 -1.15
N LEU A 41 0.51 -0.43 -0.21
CA LEU A 41 1.94 -0.78 -0.13
C LEU A 41 2.15 -2.28 0.04
N LEU A 42 1.40 -2.93 0.94
CA LEU A 42 1.50 -4.37 1.15
C LEU A 42 1.07 -5.16 -0.09
N THR A 43 0.05 -4.68 -0.80
CA THR A 43 -0.43 -5.31 -2.04
C THR A 43 0.62 -5.24 -3.14
N GLU A 44 1.24 -4.09 -3.34
CA GLU A 44 2.30 -3.91 -4.35
C GLU A 44 3.55 -4.73 -4.01
N CYS A 45 3.97 -4.77 -2.74
CA CYS A 45 5.07 -5.65 -2.30
C CYS A 45 4.81 -7.13 -2.60
N VAL A 46 3.58 -7.63 -2.37
CA VAL A 46 3.22 -9.02 -2.67
C VAL A 46 3.14 -9.29 -4.17
N LYS A 47 2.53 -8.38 -4.95
CA LYS A 47 2.48 -8.48 -6.41
C LYS A 47 3.87 -8.53 -7.02
N GLN A 48 4.77 -7.67 -6.54
CA GLN A 48 6.13 -7.64 -7.01
C GLN A 48 6.90 -8.92 -6.68
N ARG A 49 6.79 -9.39 -5.44
CA ARG A 49 7.41 -10.66 -5.04
C ARG A 49 6.96 -11.81 -5.93
N LYS A 50 5.68 -11.83 -6.34
CA LYS A 50 5.17 -12.82 -7.31
C LYS A 50 5.74 -12.64 -8.72
N LYS A 51 6.01 -11.39 -9.14
CA LYS A 51 6.52 -11.06 -10.49
C LYS A 51 8.01 -11.40 -10.65
N ASN A 52 8.86 -10.98 -9.71
CA ASN A 52 10.32 -11.03 -9.87
C ASN A 52 11.07 -11.56 -8.64
N GLY A 53 10.36 -12.03 -7.61
CA GLY A 53 10.97 -12.55 -6.37
C GLY A 53 11.56 -11.49 -5.44
N LYS A 54 11.54 -10.20 -5.81
CA LYS A 54 12.07 -9.11 -4.98
C LYS A 54 11.01 -8.57 -4.01
N TYR A 55 11.47 -8.00 -2.90
CA TYR A 55 10.60 -7.44 -1.85
C TYR A 55 10.26 -5.96 -2.05
N VAL A 56 11.05 -5.26 -2.86
CA VAL A 56 10.98 -3.82 -3.09
C VAL A 56 11.24 -3.58 -4.58
N SER A 57 10.54 -2.60 -5.16
CA SER A 57 10.70 -2.30 -6.57
C SER A 57 11.95 -1.48 -6.77
N ASP A 58 12.66 -1.77 -7.86
CA ASP A 58 13.77 -0.90 -8.31
C ASP A 58 13.24 0.46 -8.81
N GLU A 59 11.92 0.68 -8.79
CA GLU A 59 11.20 1.83 -9.33
C GLU A 59 10.30 2.53 -8.30
N LEU A 60 10.46 2.25 -6.99
CA LEU A 60 9.61 2.81 -5.93
C LEU A 60 9.74 4.33 -5.79
N ASP A 61 10.89 4.88 -6.22
CA ASP A 61 11.15 6.31 -6.28
C ASP A 61 10.68 6.96 -7.60
N LYS A 62 10.10 6.21 -8.53
CA LYS A 62 9.59 6.76 -9.78
C LYS A 62 8.12 7.17 -9.61
N PRO A 63 7.73 8.36 -10.09
CA PRO A 63 6.32 8.76 -10.10
C PRO A 63 5.48 7.73 -10.85
N LEU A 64 4.32 7.42 -10.30
CA LEU A 64 3.39 6.44 -10.84
C LEU A 64 2.72 7.03 -12.10
N ASP A 65 3.17 6.64 -13.30
CA ASP A 65 2.45 6.92 -14.54
C ASP A 65 1.18 6.05 -14.58
N LEU A 66 0.11 6.56 -13.98
CA LEU A 66 -1.21 5.96 -14.07
C LEU A 66 -1.90 6.48 -15.33
N ASP A 67 -1.72 5.75 -16.43
CA ASP A 67 -2.61 5.85 -17.60
C ASP A 67 -3.99 5.28 -17.20
N ILE A 68 -4.82 6.14 -16.61
CA ILE A 68 -6.23 5.81 -16.35
C ILE A 68 -7.00 6.10 -17.64
N LYS A 69 -7.41 5.03 -18.34
CA LYS A 69 -8.33 5.10 -19.50
C LYS A 69 -9.77 5.39 -19.10
#